data_AF-A0A534QZS9-F1
#
_entry.id   AF-A0A534QZS9-F1
#
_cell.length_a   1.000
_cell.length_b   1.000
_cell.length_c   1.000
_cell.angle_alpha   90.00
_cell.angle_beta   90.00
_cell.angle_gamma   90.00
#
_symmetry.space_group_name_H-M   'P 1'
#
loop_
_entity.id
_entity.type
_entity.pdbx_description
1 polymer ?
#
loop_
_entity_poly.entity_id
_entity_poly.type
_entity_poly.pdbx_seq_one_letter_code
_entity_poly.pdbx_strand_id
1 'polypeptide(L)'
;MPAERLLSLITVEIFVILAAARLLGVVFRAIGQPQVVGEVLGGILLGPSLLGWLAPDFSAMLFPAAALPHLKILSEYGIVFFMFLVGLELDPALLRGRGHTAVFISHASIIVPFALGVLLAAHLFEAQAPAGVSFTSFALFMGVAMSITAFSSCGRSSAA
;
A
#
# COMPACT_ATOMS: atom_id res chain seq x y z
N MET A 1 27.79 3.88 8.77
CA MET A 1 28.19 2.64 8.05
C MET A 1 28.88 3.04 6.77
N PRO A 2 29.89 2.30 6.29
CA PRO A 2 30.50 2.58 4.99
C PRO A 2 29.46 2.36 3.87
N ALA A 3 29.51 3.19 2.83
CA ALA A 3 28.49 3.24 1.78
C ALA A 3 28.32 1.88 1.05
N GLU A 4 29.41 1.16 0.83
CA GLU A 4 29.42 -0.19 0.22
C GLU A 4 28.58 -1.22 1.01
N ARG A 5 28.65 -1.17 2.35
CA ARG A 5 27.88 -2.08 3.22
C ARG A 5 26.40 -1.73 3.18
N LEU A 6 26.07 -0.45 3.12
CA LEU A 6 24.69 0.02 3.03
C LEU A 6 24.04 -0.39 1.69
N LEU A 7 24.77 -0.26 0.58
CA LEU A 7 24.32 -0.72 -0.74
C LEU A 7 24.08 -2.24 -0.77
N SER A 8 25.02 -3.01 -0.20
CA SER A 8 24.87 -4.47 -0.10
C SER A 8 23.66 -4.86 0.74
N LEU A 9 23.45 -4.20 1.89
CA LEU A 9 22.28 -4.43 2.75
C LEU A 9 20.97 -4.13 2.03
N ILE A 10 20.83 -2.96 1.41
CA ILE A 10 19.61 -2.58 0.68
C ILE A 10 19.32 -3.57 -0.44
N THR A 11 20.34 -4.05 -1.15
CA THR A 11 20.16 -5.05 -2.20
C THR A 11 19.59 -6.35 -1.64
N VAL A 12 20.11 -6.81 -0.49
CA VAL A 12 19.60 -8.00 0.20
C VAL A 12 18.18 -7.77 0.72
N GLU A 13 17.90 -6.61 1.31
CA GLU A 13 16.56 -6.24 1.79
C GLU A 13 15.53 -6.28 0.66
N ILE A 14 15.83 -5.65 -0.48
CA ILE A 14 14.97 -5.68 -1.67
C ILE A 14 14.77 -7.12 -2.15
N PHE A 15 15.85 -7.90 -2.21
CA PHE A 15 15.74 -9.31 -2.62
C PHE A 15 14.81 -10.10 -1.69
N VAL A 16 14.94 -9.95 -0.38
CA VAL A 16 14.10 -10.62 0.62
C VAL A 16 12.64 -10.16 0.51
N ILE A 17 12.40 -8.85 0.38
CA ILE A 17 11.05 -8.29 0.19
C ILE A 17 10.40 -8.87 -1.07
N LEU A 18 11.11 -8.84 -2.21
CA LEU A 18 10.59 -9.35 -3.49
C LEU A 18 10.37 -10.86 -3.45
N ALA A 19 11.29 -11.62 -2.83
CA ALA A 19 11.17 -13.06 -2.69
C ALA A 19 9.95 -13.42 -1.84
N ALA A 20 9.78 -12.80 -0.66
CA ALA A 20 8.64 -13.05 0.20
C ALA A 20 7.31 -12.66 -0.45
N ALA A 21 7.25 -11.46 -1.04
CA ALA A 21 6.05 -10.98 -1.73
C ALA A 21 5.65 -11.94 -2.87
N ARG A 22 6.62 -12.43 -3.65
CA ARG A 22 6.33 -13.33 -4.77
C ARG A 22 5.97 -14.74 -4.33
N LEU A 23 6.65 -15.28 -3.32
CA LEU A 23 6.31 -16.59 -2.76
C LEU A 23 4.88 -16.60 -2.23
N LEU A 24 4.53 -15.60 -1.41
CA LEU A 24 3.18 -15.49 -0.84
C LEU A 24 2.15 -15.14 -1.90
N GLY A 25 2.49 -14.30 -2.87
CA GLY A 25 1.63 -14.03 -4.02
C GLY A 25 1.27 -15.30 -4.80
N VAL A 26 2.25 -16.17 -5.06
CA VAL A 26 2.02 -17.46 -5.75
C VAL A 26 1.18 -18.40 -4.88
N VAL A 27 1.44 -18.48 -3.58
CA VAL A 27 0.64 -19.28 -2.65
C VAL A 27 -0.81 -18.80 -2.62
N PHE A 28 -1.03 -17.48 -2.54
CA PHE A 28 -2.36 -16.88 -2.54
C PHE A 28 -3.09 -17.11 -3.87
N ARG A 29 -2.36 -17.01 -4.99
CA ARG A 29 -2.90 -17.35 -6.30
C ARG A 29 -3.32 -18.82 -6.38
N ALA A 30 -2.54 -19.74 -5.81
CA ALA A 30 -2.85 -21.17 -5.80
C ALA A 30 -4.12 -21.51 -5.01
N ILE A 31 -4.47 -20.72 -3.99
CA ILE A 31 -5.72 -20.87 -3.22
C ILE A 31 -6.89 -20.04 -3.81
N GLY A 32 -6.73 -19.45 -4.99
CA GLY A 32 -7.77 -18.67 -5.67
C GLY A 32 -7.93 -17.22 -5.19
N GLN A 33 -6.97 -16.70 -4.41
CA GLN A 33 -6.95 -15.30 -3.98
C GLN A 33 -6.14 -14.44 -4.96
N PRO A 34 -6.46 -13.14 -5.12
CA PRO A 34 -5.64 -12.22 -5.91
C PRO A 34 -4.21 -12.14 -5.38
N GLN A 35 -3.22 -12.16 -6.27
CA GLN A 35 -1.80 -12.20 -5.90
C GLN A 35 -1.39 -11.04 -4.98
N VAL A 36 -1.98 -9.86 -5.20
CA VAL A 36 -1.74 -8.63 -4.42
C VAL A 36 -2.03 -8.83 -2.93
N VAL A 37 -2.99 -9.67 -2.57
CA VAL A 37 -3.29 -9.98 -1.15
C VAL A 37 -2.10 -10.68 -0.50
N GLY A 38 -1.49 -11.64 -1.18
CA GLY A 38 -0.28 -12.33 -0.70
C GLY A 38 0.93 -11.41 -0.62
N GLU A 39 1.08 -10.48 -1.56
CA GLU A 39 2.17 -9.50 -1.55
C GLU A 39 2.06 -8.55 -0.35
N VAL A 40 0.87 -8.00 -0.08
CA VAL A 40 0.60 -7.15 1.09
C VAL A 40 0.85 -7.91 2.39
N LEU A 41 0.36 -9.15 2.47
CA LEU A 41 0.63 -10.00 3.64
C LEU A 41 2.11 -10.27 3.81
N GLY A 42 2.87 -10.51 2.74
CA GLY A 42 4.32 -10.66 2.81
C GLY A 42 5.02 -9.45 3.41
N GLY A 43 4.58 -8.24 3.05
CA GLY A 43 5.06 -7.01 3.67
C GLY A 43 4.72 -6.93 5.16
N ILE A 44 3.50 -7.27 5.56
CA ILE A 44 3.07 -7.29 6.98
C ILE A 44 3.86 -8.31 7.80
N LEU A 45 4.10 -9.50 7.23
CA LEU A 45 4.84 -10.59 7.88
C LEU A 45 6.32 -10.22 8.07
N LEU A 46 6.96 -9.63 7.06
CA LEU A 46 8.35 -9.16 7.14
C LEU A 46 8.52 -7.89 7.98
N GLY A 47 7.45 -7.10 8.10
CA GLY A 47 7.45 -5.86 8.86
C GLY A 47 7.56 -6.07 10.38
N PRO A 48 7.65 -4.96 11.13
CA PRO A 48 7.75 -5.01 12.58
C PRO A 48 6.49 -5.61 13.24
N SER A 49 5.36 -5.60 12.54
CA SER A 49 4.07 -6.11 13.04
C SER A 49 4.07 -7.60 13.38
N LEU A 50 4.82 -8.43 12.64
CA LEU A 50 4.99 -9.84 12.97
C LEU A 50 6.45 -10.18 13.23
N LEU A 51 7.35 -9.97 12.26
CA LEU A 51 8.75 -10.33 12.42
C LEU A 51 9.41 -9.57 13.59
N GLY A 52 9.11 -8.28 13.72
CA GLY A 52 9.59 -7.47 14.83
C GLY A 52 9.03 -7.88 16.20
N TRP A 53 7.83 -8.47 16.23
CA TRP A 53 7.22 -8.99 17.46
C TRP A 53 7.73 -10.39 17.84
N LEU A 54 7.89 -11.28 16.85
CA LEU A 54 8.29 -12.67 17.06
C LEU A 54 9.81 -12.83 17.22
N ALA A 55 10.59 -12.06 16.47
CA ALA A 55 12.05 -12.16 16.44
C ALA A 55 12.69 -10.76 16.26
N PRO A 56 12.69 -9.91 17.32
CA PRO A 56 13.17 -8.53 17.23
C PRO A 56 14.64 -8.43 16.82
N ASP A 57 15.50 -9.33 17.31
CA ASP A 57 16.93 -9.34 16.96
C ASP A 57 17.14 -9.66 15.47
N PHE A 58 16.36 -10.60 14.93
CA PHE A 58 16.42 -10.95 13.51
C PHE A 58 15.87 -9.81 12.64
N SER A 59 14.78 -9.16 13.06
CA SER A 59 14.23 -7.99 12.39
C SER A 59 15.23 -6.83 12.37
N ALA A 60 15.92 -6.56 13.48
CA ALA A 60 16.94 -5.50 13.56
C ALA A 60 18.21 -5.82 12.76
N MET A 61 18.55 -7.11 12.61
CA MET A 61 19.64 -7.57 11.75
C MET A 61 19.29 -7.45 10.26
N LEU A 62 18.07 -7.81 9.89
CA LEU A 62 17.61 -7.83 8.50
C LEU A 62 17.24 -6.43 7.98
N PHE A 63 16.62 -5.60 8.83
CA PHE A 63 16.16 -4.25 8.52
C PHE A 63 16.72 -3.23 9.52
N PRO A 64 18.03 -2.94 9.48
CA PRO A 64 18.64 -1.98 10.40
C PRO A 64 18.08 -0.57 10.20
N ALA A 65 17.92 0.18 11.30
CA ALA A 65 17.34 1.53 11.30
C ALA A 65 18.05 2.54 10.37
N ALA A 66 19.33 2.30 10.04
CA ALA A 66 20.09 3.13 9.10
C ALA A 66 19.69 2.92 7.62
N ALA A 67 19.17 1.73 7.26
CA ALA A 67 18.75 1.39 5.90
C ALA A 67 17.29 1.80 5.62
N LEU A 68 16.42 1.77 6.64
CA LEU A 68 14.99 2.09 6.52
C LEU A 68 14.68 3.43 5.79
N PRO A 69 15.38 4.55 6.06
CA PRO A 69 15.11 5.80 5.34
C PRO A 69 15.38 5.69 3.85
N HIS A 70 16.41 4.92 3.45
CA HIS A 70 16.78 4.71 2.06
C HIS A 70 15.76 3.80 1.35
N LEU A 71 15.31 2.74 2.01
CA LEU A 71 14.20 1.91 1.52
C LEU A 71 12.91 2.72 1.37
N LYS A 72 12.62 3.65 2.29
CA LYS A 72 11.44 4.52 2.20
C LYS A 72 11.49 5.41 0.97
N ILE A 73 12.63 6.06 0.73
CA ILE A 73 12.82 6.89 -0.47
C ILE A 73 12.64 6.05 -1.74
N LEU A 74 13.24 4.86 -1.79
CA LEU A 74 13.09 3.96 -2.93
C LEU A 74 11.63 3.53 -3.13
N SER A 75 10.91 3.26 -2.04
CA SER A 75 9.49 2.87 -2.07
C SER A 75 8.60 4.01 -2.57
N GLU A 76 8.88 5.25 -2.17
CA GLU A 76 8.18 6.44 -2.67
C GLU A 76 8.35 6.60 -4.18
N TYR A 77 9.58 6.47 -4.69
CA TYR A 77 9.83 6.46 -6.13
C TYR A 77 9.12 5.29 -6.82
N GLY A 78 9.11 4.10 -6.21
CA GLY A 78 8.39 2.94 -6.71
C GLY A 78 6.89 3.20 -6.89
N ILE A 79 6.24 3.85 -5.91
CA ILE A 79 4.83 4.24 -5.99
C ILE A 79 4.60 5.28 -7.09
N VAL A 80 5.48 6.28 -7.22
CA VAL A 80 5.40 7.29 -8.28
C VAL A 80 5.50 6.64 -9.65
N PHE A 81 6.48 5.77 -9.87
CA PHE A 81 6.63 5.03 -11.12
C PHE A 81 5.44 4.10 -11.40
N PHE A 82 4.93 3.43 -10.37
CA PHE A 82 3.74 2.60 -10.51
C PHE A 82 2.52 3.41 -10.95
N MET A 83 2.24 4.54 -10.29
CA MET A 83 1.12 5.43 -10.67
C MET A 83 1.31 6.03 -12.06
N PHE A 84 2.54 6.34 -12.46
CA PHE A 84 2.84 6.78 -13.82
C PHE A 84 2.51 5.70 -14.85
N LEU A 85 2.93 4.44 -14.62
CA LEU A 85 2.60 3.32 -15.51
C LEU A 85 1.09 3.07 -15.60
N VAL A 86 0.37 3.15 -14.47
CA VAL A 86 -1.10 3.04 -14.46
C VAL A 86 -1.75 4.13 -15.31
N GLY A 87 -1.22 5.36 -15.25
CA GLY A 87 -1.68 6.46 -16.10
C GLY A 87 -1.42 6.22 -17.59
N LEU A 88 -0.30 5.57 -17.95
CA LEU A 88 0.03 5.20 -19.34
C LEU A 88 -0.83 4.04 -19.88
N GLU A 89 -1.28 3.13 -19.02
CA GLU A 89 -2.20 2.04 -19.38
C GLU A 89 -3.66 2.53 -19.56
N LEU A 90 -3.99 3.74 -19.10
CA LEU A 90 -5.34 4.30 -19.19
C LEU A 90 -5.65 4.80 -20.61
N ASP A 91 -6.55 4.13 -21.33
CA ASP A 91 -6.98 4.55 -22.66
C ASP A 91 -8.12 5.60 -22.61
N PRO A 92 -7.88 6.87 -23.02
CA PRO A 92 -8.91 7.91 -23.03
C PRO A 92 -10.03 7.63 -24.05
N ALA A 93 -9.79 6.79 -25.06
CA ALA A 93 -10.80 6.43 -26.04
C ALA A 93 -11.96 5.65 -25.41
N LEU A 94 -11.69 4.85 -24.36
CA LEU A 94 -12.72 4.15 -23.59
C LEU A 94 -13.68 5.09 -22.84
N LEU A 95 -13.25 6.34 -22.61
CA LEU A 95 -14.03 7.38 -21.92
C LEU A 95 -14.82 8.28 -22.88
N ARG A 96 -14.53 8.23 -24.19
CA ARG A 96 -15.23 9.06 -25.20
C ARG A 96 -16.72 8.70 -25.26
N GLY A 97 -17.57 9.72 -25.23
CA GLY A 97 -19.03 9.56 -25.33
C GLY A 97 -19.75 9.14 -24.03
N ARG A 98 -19.01 8.84 -22.95
CA ARG A 98 -19.58 8.46 -21.63
C ARG A 98 -19.19 9.43 -20.51
N GLY A 99 -18.71 10.63 -20.85
CA GLY A 99 -18.13 11.59 -19.91
C GLY A 99 -19.02 11.93 -18.71
N HIS A 100 -20.31 12.20 -18.94
CA HIS A 100 -21.23 12.54 -17.84
C HIS A 100 -21.42 11.38 -16.85
N THR A 101 -21.61 10.15 -17.36
CA THR A 101 -21.72 8.95 -16.54
C THR A 101 -20.41 8.65 -15.81
N ALA A 102 -19.27 8.79 -16.47
CA ALA A 102 -17.96 8.58 -15.85
C ALA A 102 -17.68 9.60 -14.73
N VAL A 103 -18.03 10.87 -14.92
CA VAL A 103 -17.90 11.92 -13.89
C VAL A 103 -18.77 11.61 -12.68
N PHE A 104 -20.03 11.21 -12.90
CA PHE A 104 -20.94 10.86 -11.82
C PHE A 104 -20.46 9.64 -11.03
N ILE A 105 -20.06 8.57 -11.72
CA ILE A 105 -19.53 7.36 -11.08
C ILE A 105 -18.26 7.68 -10.28
N SER A 106 -17.35 8.47 -10.86
CA SER A 106 -16.10 8.88 -10.19
C SER A 106 -16.38 9.67 -8.90
N HIS A 107 -17.26 10.66 -8.95
CA HIS A 107 -17.63 11.43 -7.76
C HIS A 107 -18.32 10.55 -6.71
N ALA A 108 -19.25 9.68 -7.12
CA ALA A 108 -19.91 8.77 -6.21
C ALA A 108 -18.91 7.81 -5.53
N SER A 109 -17.94 7.27 -6.29
CA SER A 109 -16.90 6.37 -5.77
C SER A 109 -15.92 7.04 -4.81
N ILE A 110 -15.88 8.37 -4.75
CA ILE A 110 -15.04 9.12 -3.82
C ILE A 110 -15.87 9.59 -2.64
N ILE A 111 -16.97 10.30 -2.90
CA ILE A 111 -17.79 10.98 -1.88
C ILE A 111 -18.45 9.97 -0.93
N VAL A 112 -18.97 8.86 -1.45
CA VAL A 112 -19.67 7.86 -0.63
C VAL A 112 -18.73 7.20 0.39
N PRO A 113 -17.60 6.56 -0.01
CA PRO A 113 -16.68 6.00 0.97
C PRO A 113 -16.01 7.06 1.84
N PHE A 114 -15.82 8.29 1.35
CA PHE A 114 -15.31 9.40 2.16
C PHE A 114 -16.27 9.73 3.31
N ALA A 115 -17.55 9.92 3.01
CA ALA A 115 -18.58 10.20 3.99
C ALA A 115 -18.70 9.06 5.01
N LEU A 116 -18.69 7.80 4.54
CA LEU A 116 -18.68 6.64 5.42
C LEU A 116 -17.42 6.59 6.31
N GLY A 117 -16.25 6.94 5.78
CA GLY A 117 -15.01 7.02 6.54
C GLY A 117 -15.04 8.12 7.62
N VAL A 118 -15.64 9.28 7.34
CA VAL A 118 -15.84 10.36 8.31
C VAL A 118 -16.86 9.96 9.39
N LEU A 119 -17.95 9.29 9.01
CA LEU A 119 -18.92 8.75 9.97
C LEU A 119 -18.29 7.69 10.88
N LEU A 120 -17.48 6.79 10.31
CA LEU A 120 -16.73 5.80 11.06
C LEU A 120 -15.72 6.49 12.00
N ALA A 121 -15.05 7.55 11.54
CA ALA A 121 -14.15 8.33 12.37
C ALA A 121 -14.86 8.96 13.57
N ALA A 122 -16.10 9.46 13.40
CA ALA A 122 -16.90 9.98 14.52
C ALA A 122 -17.15 8.92 15.61
N HIS A 123 -17.34 7.66 15.22
CA HIS A 123 -17.51 6.56 16.18
C HIS A 123 -16.20 6.08 16.80
N LEU A 124 -15.09 6.05 16.04
CA LEU A 124 -13.80 5.52 16.51
C LEU A 124 -12.93 6.56 17.21
N PHE A 125 -13.23 7.86 17.06
CA PHE A 125 -12.35 8.93 17.55
C PHE A 125 -12.06 8.81 19.06
N GLU A 126 -13.08 8.61 19.89
CA GLU A 126 -12.88 8.55 21.34
C GLU A 126 -12.07 7.34 21.81
N ALA A 127 -12.12 6.23 21.06
CA ALA A 127 -11.53 4.97 21.49
C ALA A 127 -10.20 4.64 20.80
N GLN A 128 -9.90 5.23 19.64
CA GLN A 128 -8.71 4.93 18.84
C GLN A 128 -7.87 6.16 18.44
N ALA A 129 -8.32 7.39 18.70
CA ALA A 129 -7.52 8.55 18.33
C ALA A 129 -6.25 8.65 19.20
N PRO A 130 -5.06 8.85 18.59
CA PRO A 130 -3.85 9.14 19.34
C PRO A 130 -3.99 10.45 20.13
N ALA A 131 -3.38 10.50 21.33
CA ALA A 131 -3.42 11.68 22.18
C ALA A 131 -2.90 12.93 21.43
N GLY A 132 -3.69 14.00 21.43
CA GLY A 132 -3.34 15.28 20.80
C GLY A 132 -3.73 15.45 19.33
N VAL A 133 -4.39 14.46 18.71
CA VAL A 133 -4.87 14.58 17.32
C VAL A 133 -6.26 15.22 17.29
N SER A 134 -6.44 16.24 16.44
CA SER A 134 -7.75 16.86 16.23
C SER A 134 -8.71 15.91 15.52
N PHE A 135 -10.01 16.01 15.84
CA PHE A 135 -11.05 15.24 15.15
C PHE A 135 -10.97 15.41 13.63
N THR A 136 -10.74 16.64 13.16
CA THR A 136 -10.63 16.95 11.73
C THR A 136 -9.51 16.17 11.05
N SER A 137 -8.32 16.10 11.65
CA SER A 137 -7.19 15.34 11.08
C SER A 137 -7.49 13.85 11.01
N PHE A 138 -8.09 13.28 12.06
CA PHE A 138 -8.46 11.86 12.11
C PHE A 138 -9.57 11.53 11.10
N ALA A 139 -10.61 12.35 11.02
CA ALA A 139 -11.72 12.19 10.08
C ALA A 139 -11.28 12.35 8.62
N LEU A 140 -10.41 13.32 8.32
CA LEU A 140 -9.85 13.50 6.98
C LEU A 140 -8.96 12.30 6.60
N PHE A 141 -8.14 11.80 7.51
CA PHE A 141 -7.33 10.61 7.27
C PHE A 141 -8.20 9.39 6.95
N MET A 142 -9.19 9.10 7.79
CA MET A 142 -10.11 7.98 7.60
C MET A 142 -10.92 8.10 6.31
N GLY A 143 -11.46 9.29 6.03
CA GLY A 143 -12.21 9.57 4.81
C GLY A 143 -11.36 9.36 3.56
N VAL A 144 -10.16 9.96 3.50
CA VAL A 144 -9.26 9.80 2.34
C VAL A 144 -8.80 8.35 2.19
N ALA A 145 -8.41 7.69 3.28
CA ALA A 145 -7.93 6.31 3.24
C ALA A 145 -8.99 5.34 2.70
N MET A 146 -10.28 5.55 3.03
CA MET A 146 -11.39 4.74 2.54
C MET A 146 -11.77 5.02 1.08
N SER A 147 -11.48 6.23 0.57
CA SER A 147 -11.82 6.63 -0.81
C SER A 147 -10.77 6.25 -1.85
N ILE A 148 -9.54 5.93 -1.47
CA ILE A 148 -8.49 5.54 -2.42
C ILE A 148 -8.74 4.09 -2.87
N THR A 149 -9.04 3.91 -4.16
CA THR A 149 -9.24 2.58 -4.75
C THR A 149 -7.99 2.11 -5.49
N ALA A 150 -7.45 0.94 -5.15
CA ALA A 150 -6.33 0.32 -5.86
C ALA A 150 -6.78 -0.54 -7.06
N PHE A 151 -7.59 0.00 -7.97
CA PHE A 151 -8.17 -0.74 -9.09
C PHE A 151 -7.09 -1.32 -10.05
N SER A 152 -5.98 -0.61 -10.23
CA SER A 152 -4.90 -1.01 -11.13
C SER A 152 -4.25 -2.35 -10.78
N SER A 153 -4.24 -2.72 -9.49
CA SER A 153 -3.63 -3.98 -9.05
C SER A 153 -4.51 -5.20 -9.39
N CYS A 154 -5.82 -5.03 -9.43
CA CYS A 154 -6.78 -6.07 -9.80
C CYS A 154 -6.71 -6.41 -11.30
N GLY A 155 -6.62 -5.38 -12.16
CA GLY A 155 -6.55 -5.58 -13.61
C GLY A 155 -5.32 -6.37 -14.05
N ARG A 156 -4.17 -6.12 -13.42
CA ARG A 156 -2.91 -6.82 -13.72
C ARG A 156 -2.90 -8.28 -13.24
N SER A 157 -3.53 -8.59 -12.11
CA SER A 157 -3.62 -9.98 -11.61
C SER A 157 -4.61 -10.85 -12.40
N SER A 158 -5.58 -10.26 -13.10
CA SER A 158 -6.54 -10.99 -13.94
C SER A 158 -6.00 -11.32 -15.33
N ALA A 159 -4.93 -10.65 -15.78
CA ALA A 159 -4.31 -10.83 -17.09
C ALA A 159 -3.11 -11.80 -17.09
N ALA A 160 -2.72 -12.30 -15.91
CA ALA A 160 -1.55 -13.17 -15.69
C ALA A 160 -1.93 -14.60 -15.33
#